data_AF-A0A2R5E9D2-F1
#
_entry.id   AF-A0A2R5E9D2-F1
#
_cell.length_a   1.000
_cell.length_b   1.000
_cell.length_c   1.000
_cell.angle_alpha   90.00
_cell.angle_beta   90.00
_cell.angle_gamma   90.00
#
_symmetry.space_group_name_H-M   'P 1'
#
loop_
_entity.id
_entity.type
_entity.pdbx_description
1 polymer ?
#
loop_
_entity_poly.entity_id
_entity_poly.type
_entity_poly.pdbx_seq_one_letter_code
_entity_poly.pdbx_strand_id
1 'polypeptide(L)'
;MLFFGNPAPDAELVILYGNCQTPFLATLLAAAHGDKGYLCVLNHAPPGEEADKPSLEQLQRCCLYLEQYDSQPDLSNQEELPETKRYGIPLRRYLREHRPKSCPKLIFPSFLMTCMWPFASTGDPRNKPEPGYVWGRYPYANKVAMKIAARGLKGEEALDAYKRLSRKHMPNFRKVLKKAKNELKTRDAHCDIKIADYVWANFRKRHLFLSWGHIRKEAIGVLAERIHDVIQPHLGGEPETTRQQLLAALAQMSDMDTMEEPIDPVVADGLGLKFCQPDKRFRWYEQSWTFDEYMTRYLDYDTRW
;
A
#
# COMPACT_ATOMS: atom_id res chain seq x y z
N MET A 1 -12.26 -9.21 -6.67
CA MET A 1 -12.83 -9.30 -5.32
C MET A 1 -12.28 -10.55 -4.67
N LEU A 2 -11.92 -10.48 -3.39
CA LEU A 2 -11.28 -11.60 -2.68
C LEU A 2 -12.14 -11.99 -1.48
N PHE A 3 -12.19 -13.28 -1.16
CA PHE A 3 -12.98 -13.83 -0.07
C PHE A 3 -12.10 -14.56 0.93
N PHE A 4 -12.35 -14.36 2.22
CA PHE A 4 -11.65 -15.03 3.33
C PHE A 4 -12.66 -15.48 4.40
N GLY A 5 -12.27 -16.41 5.28
CA GLY A 5 -13.12 -16.88 6.37
C GLY A 5 -14.21 -17.87 5.92
N ASN A 6 -15.37 -17.83 6.58
CA ASN A 6 -16.46 -18.78 6.39
C ASN A 6 -17.17 -18.59 5.03
N PRO A 7 -17.07 -19.54 4.08
CA PRO A 7 -17.64 -19.40 2.74
C PRO A 7 -19.13 -19.73 2.65
N ALA A 8 -19.79 -20.10 3.75
CA ALA A 8 -21.18 -20.53 3.72
C ALA A 8 -22.10 -19.44 3.11
N PRO A 9 -23.07 -19.80 2.26
CA PRO A 9 -23.96 -18.84 1.60
C PRO A 9 -24.81 -17.99 2.55
N ASP A 10 -25.00 -18.45 3.78
CA ASP A 10 -25.78 -17.80 4.84
C ASP A 10 -24.92 -17.12 5.91
N ALA A 11 -23.59 -17.29 5.87
CA ALA A 11 -22.69 -16.63 6.82
C ALA A 11 -22.83 -15.10 6.72
N GLU A 12 -22.83 -14.42 7.86
CA GLU A 12 -22.72 -12.96 7.89
C GLU A 12 -21.38 -12.51 7.30
N LEU A 13 -21.39 -11.35 6.64
CA LEU A 13 -20.23 -10.83 5.92
C LEU A 13 -19.67 -9.55 6.56
N VAL A 14 -18.35 -9.51 6.73
CA VAL A 14 -17.60 -8.28 6.90
C VAL A 14 -17.12 -7.83 5.51
N ILE A 15 -17.53 -6.64 5.07
CA ILE A 15 -17.10 -6.09 3.79
C ILE A 15 -15.98 -5.07 4.02
N LEU A 16 -14.82 -5.29 3.41
CA LEU A 16 -13.67 -4.39 3.46
C LEU A 16 -13.49 -3.70 2.12
N TYR A 17 -13.64 -2.38 2.09
CA TYR A 17 -13.37 -1.55 0.92
C TYR A 17 -12.03 -0.83 1.06
N GLY A 18 -11.18 -0.86 0.02
CA GLY A 18 -9.93 -0.09 0.02
C GLY A 18 -8.92 -0.57 -1.02
N ASN A 19 -7.65 -0.24 -0.80
CA ASN A 19 -6.54 -0.62 -1.68
C ASN A 19 -5.98 -2.02 -1.36
N CYS A 20 -4.79 -2.32 -1.88
CA CYS A 20 -4.06 -3.58 -1.72
C CYS A 20 -3.74 -3.98 -0.27
N GLN A 21 -3.95 -3.10 0.73
CA GLN A 21 -3.80 -3.42 2.15
C GLN A 21 -4.98 -4.24 2.69
N THR A 22 -6.18 -4.09 2.11
CA THR A 22 -7.41 -4.72 2.63
C THR A 22 -7.39 -6.26 2.60
N PRO A 23 -6.81 -6.96 1.60
CA PRO A 23 -6.72 -8.42 1.62
C PRO A 23 -5.85 -8.97 2.77
N PHE A 24 -4.79 -8.24 3.14
CA PHE A 24 -3.94 -8.62 4.27
C PHE A 24 -4.69 -8.42 5.59
N LEU A 25 -5.40 -7.30 5.74
CA LEU A 25 -6.26 -7.07 6.91
C LEU A 25 -7.36 -8.14 7.01
N ALA A 26 -8.06 -8.46 5.93
CA ALA A 26 -9.10 -9.48 5.92
C ALA A 26 -8.58 -10.87 6.28
N THR A 27 -7.38 -11.24 5.82
CA THR A 27 -6.74 -12.50 6.23
C THR A 27 -6.59 -12.58 7.75
N LEU A 28 -6.12 -11.50 8.38
CA LEU A 28 -5.91 -11.45 9.84
C LEU A 28 -7.23 -11.44 10.62
N LEU A 29 -8.21 -10.66 10.16
CA LEU A 29 -9.53 -10.58 10.81
C LEU A 29 -10.32 -11.89 10.65
N ALA A 30 -10.21 -12.56 9.49
CA ALA A 30 -10.83 -13.86 9.26
C ALA A 30 -10.23 -14.95 10.17
N ALA A 31 -8.93 -14.88 10.47
CA ALA A 31 -8.34 -15.76 11.46
C ALA A 31 -8.87 -15.49 12.88
N ALA A 32 -9.12 -14.22 13.21
CA ALA A 32 -9.63 -13.80 14.52
C ALA A 32 -11.12 -14.08 14.73
N HIS A 33 -11.96 -13.93 13.70
CA HIS A 33 -13.40 -14.23 13.77
C HIS A 33 -13.80 -15.13 12.59
N GLY A 34 -13.43 -16.41 12.70
CA GLY A 34 -13.60 -17.40 11.63
C GLY A 34 -15.04 -17.83 11.35
N ASP A 35 -16.03 -17.41 12.15
CA ASP A 35 -17.45 -17.67 11.91
C ASP A 35 -18.05 -16.78 10.81
N LYS A 36 -17.38 -15.65 10.48
CA LYS A 36 -17.80 -14.69 9.46
C LYS A 36 -17.09 -14.92 8.13
N GLY A 37 -17.74 -14.50 7.04
CA GLY A 37 -17.11 -14.32 5.75
C GLY A 37 -16.53 -12.91 5.61
N TYR A 38 -15.43 -12.75 4.88
CA TYR A 38 -14.74 -11.47 4.69
C TYR A 38 -14.59 -11.17 3.21
N LEU A 39 -15.28 -10.13 2.74
CA LEU A 39 -15.31 -9.76 1.34
C LEU A 39 -14.48 -8.50 1.09
N CYS A 40 -13.35 -8.65 0.40
CA CYS A 40 -12.47 -7.55 0.02
C CYS A 40 -12.85 -6.98 -1.33
N VAL A 41 -13.29 -5.72 -1.32
CA VAL A 41 -13.66 -4.93 -2.49
C VAL A 41 -12.56 -3.91 -2.74
N LEU A 42 -11.72 -4.18 -3.75
CA LEU A 42 -10.60 -3.32 -4.10
C LEU A 42 -11.09 -2.06 -4.83
N ASN A 43 -10.48 -0.91 -4.53
CA ASN A 43 -10.75 0.37 -5.18
C ASN A 43 -10.04 0.55 -6.54
N HIS A 44 -9.39 -0.51 -7.01
CA HIS A 44 -8.68 -0.61 -8.29
C HIS A 44 -8.79 -2.04 -8.81
N ALA A 45 -8.51 -2.22 -10.09
CA ALA A 45 -8.41 -3.51 -10.76
C ALA A 45 -7.07 -3.60 -11.51
N PRO A 46 -6.60 -4.81 -11.88
CA PRO A 46 -5.50 -4.95 -12.82
C PRO A 46 -5.76 -4.17 -14.13
N PRO A 47 -4.71 -3.77 -14.87
CA PRO A 47 -4.88 -3.03 -16.10
C PRO A 47 -5.71 -3.82 -17.11
N GLY A 48 -6.79 -3.21 -17.62
CA GLY A 48 -7.71 -3.84 -18.56
C GLY A 48 -8.85 -4.65 -17.92
N GLU A 49 -8.91 -4.72 -16.59
CA GLU A 49 -9.99 -5.38 -15.85
C GLU A 49 -10.94 -4.37 -15.21
N GLU A 50 -12.19 -4.80 -14.95
CA GLU A 50 -13.13 -4.03 -14.15
C GLU A 50 -13.04 -4.43 -12.69
N ALA A 51 -13.21 -3.47 -11.78
CA ALA A 51 -13.27 -3.77 -10.36
C ALA A 51 -14.55 -4.57 -10.05
N ASP A 52 -14.36 -5.76 -9.51
CA ASP A 52 -15.47 -6.61 -9.07
C ASP A 52 -16.36 -5.90 -8.05
N LYS A 53 -17.67 -6.09 -8.19
CA LYS A 53 -18.70 -5.58 -7.29
C LYS A 53 -19.42 -6.72 -6.56
N PRO A 54 -19.69 -6.58 -5.25
CA PRO A 54 -20.57 -7.52 -4.55
C PRO A 54 -21.98 -7.52 -5.12
N SER A 55 -22.63 -8.68 -5.10
CA SER A 55 -24.06 -8.80 -5.40
C SER A 55 -24.90 -8.10 -4.32
N LEU A 56 -26.15 -7.74 -4.65
CA LEU A 56 -27.08 -7.18 -3.66
C LEU A 56 -27.33 -8.15 -2.51
N GLU A 57 -27.39 -9.45 -2.78
CA GLU A 57 -27.54 -10.50 -1.77
C GLU A 57 -26.36 -10.52 -0.79
N GLN A 58 -25.12 -10.46 -1.30
CA GLN A 58 -23.93 -10.34 -0.45
C GLN A 58 -23.96 -9.06 0.38
N LEU A 59 -24.41 -7.94 -0.20
CA LEU A 59 -24.53 -6.67 0.52
C LEU A 59 -25.55 -6.75 1.66
N GLN A 60 -26.68 -7.43 1.48
CA GLN A 60 -27.67 -7.60 2.54
C GLN A 60 -27.17 -8.46 3.72
N ARG A 61 -26.19 -9.34 3.49
CA ARG A 61 -25.54 -10.13 4.55
C ARG A 61 -24.47 -9.35 5.34
N CYS A 62 -24.20 -8.10 4.96
CA CYS A 62 -23.14 -7.30 5.57
C CYS A 62 -23.47 -6.95 7.03
N CYS A 63 -22.75 -7.56 7.98
CA CYS A 63 -22.88 -7.27 9.41
C CYS A 63 -21.92 -6.18 9.89
N LEU A 64 -20.85 -5.91 9.14
CA LEU A 64 -19.90 -4.83 9.40
C LEU A 64 -19.25 -4.34 8.11
N TYR A 65 -19.24 -3.03 7.89
CA TYR A 65 -18.57 -2.42 6.75
C TYR A 65 -17.31 -1.65 7.21
N LEU A 66 -16.15 -2.11 6.76
CA LEU A 66 -14.88 -1.44 6.98
C LEU A 66 -14.47 -0.69 5.72
N GLU A 67 -14.26 0.61 5.84
CA GLU A 67 -13.93 1.49 4.72
C GLU A 67 -12.54 2.08 4.92
N GLN A 68 -11.63 1.81 4.01
CA GLN A 68 -10.34 2.51 4.00
C GLN A 68 -10.54 3.93 3.50
N TYR A 69 -10.05 4.90 4.28
CA TYR A 69 -9.98 6.28 3.87
C TYR A 69 -8.93 6.45 2.78
N ASP A 70 -9.42 6.65 1.57
CA ASP A 70 -8.67 6.97 0.37
C ASP A 70 -8.76 8.47 0.08
N SER A 71 -8.04 9.29 0.83
CA SER A 71 -7.59 10.56 0.26
C SER A 71 -6.67 10.19 -0.89
N GLN A 72 -7.03 10.51 -2.14
CA GLN A 72 -6.14 10.27 -3.27
C GLN A 72 -4.73 10.79 -2.91
N PRO A 73 -3.68 9.98 -3.05
CA PRO A 73 -2.33 10.46 -2.79
C PRO A 73 -2.09 11.62 -3.75
N ASP A 74 -1.79 12.78 -3.17
CA ASP A 74 -1.41 13.99 -3.89
C ASP A 74 0.02 13.79 -4.43
N LEU A 75 0.15 12.89 -5.41
CA LEU A 75 1.33 12.73 -6.26
C LEU A 75 1.40 14.02 -7.07
N SER A 76 2.12 14.99 -6.53
CA SER A 76 2.22 16.37 -6.99
C SER A 76 2.13 16.51 -8.51
N ASN A 77 1.10 17.22 -8.97
CA ASN A 77 0.91 17.72 -10.34
C ASN A 77 0.61 16.68 -11.43
N GLN A 78 -0.15 15.62 -11.14
CA GLN A 78 -0.75 14.84 -12.20
C GLN A 78 -2.17 15.34 -12.47
N GLU A 79 -2.40 15.77 -13.71
CA GLU A 79 -3.73 15.84 -14.29
C GLU A 79 -4.51 14.61 -13.86
N GLU A 80 -5.70 14.82 -13.29
CA GLU A 80 -6.59 13.78 -12.79
C GLU A 80 -6.65 12.62 -13.79
N LEU A 81 -5.96 11.51 -13.50
CA LEU A 81 -5.96 10.34 -14.38
C LEU A 81 -7.43 9.86 -14.50
N PRO A 82 -7.96 9.63 -15.73
CA PRO A 82 -9.36 9.22 -15.93
C PRO A 82 -9.77 8.01 -15.08
N GLU A 83 -8.83 7.12 -14.78
CA GLU A 83 -9.03 5.92 -13.96
C GLU A 83 -9.36 6.25 -12.48
N THR A 84 -8.80 7.33 -11.93
CA THR A 84 -9.11 7.79 -10.56
C THR A 84 -10.51 8.41 -10.46
N LYS A 85 -11.06 8.95 -11.56
CA LYS A 85 -12.48 9.32 -11.68
C LYS A 85 -13.40 8.10 -11.81
N ARG A 86 -12.89 6.95 -12.29
CA ARG A 86 -13.72 5.84 -12.78
C ARG A 86 -13.98 4.73 -11.76
N TYR A 87 -13.06 4.43 -10.82
CA TYR A 87 -13.16 3.17 -10.05
C TYR A 87 -13.36 3.31 -8.52
N GLY A 88 -12.89 4.39 -7.88
CA GLY A 88 -12.99 4.51 -6.42
C GLY A 88 -14.36 5.03 -5.93
N ILE A 89 -14.72 6.25 -6.34
CA ILE A 89 -15.89 6.97 -5.82
C ILE A 89 -17.23 6.29 -6.16
N PRO A 90 -17.46 5.78 -7.38
CA PRO A 90 -18.72 5.08 -7.71
C PRO A 90 -18.90 3.79 -6.91
N LEU A 91 -17.86 2.96 -6.80
CA LEU A 91 -17.94 1.68 -6.07
C LEU A 91 -18.15 1.91 -4.58
N ARG A 92 -17.40 2.83 -3.96
CA ARG A 92 -17.59 3.22 -2.56
C ARG A 92 -19.02 3.68 -2.27
N ARG A 93 -19.59 4.49 -3.17
CA ARG A 93 -20.97 4.96 -3.06
C ARG A 93 -21.97 3.82 -3.19
N TYR A 94 -21.79 2.94 -4.16
CA TYR A 94 -22.61 1.73 -4.33
C TYR A 94 -22.64 0.90 -3.03
N LEU A 95 -21.48 0.61 -2.43
CA LEU A 95 -21.40 -0.14 -1.17
C LEU A 95 -22.12 0.59 -0.02
N ARG A 96 -22.01 1.92 0.04
CA ARG A 96 -22.68 2.74 1.06
C ARG A 96 -24.20 2.76 0.92
N GLU A 97 -24.71 2.78 -0.31
CA GLU A 97 -26.14 2.89 -0.61
C GLU A 97 -26.88 1.56 -0.44
N HIS A 98 -26.20 0.43 -0.69
CA HIS A 98 -26.86 -0.88 -0.82
C HIS A 98 -26.60 -1.83 0.37
N ARG A 99 -25.77 -1.46 1.35
CA ARG A 99 -25.67 -2.21 2.62
C ARG A 99 -26.90 -1.97 3.51
N PRO A 100 -27.22 -2.88 4.45
CA PRO A 100 -28.26 -2.65 5.45
C PRO A 100 -28.04 -1.34 6.20
N LYS A 101 -29.11 -0.57 6.44
CA LYS A 101 -29.01 0.72 7.15
C LYS A 101 -28.52 0.56 8.59
N SER A 102 -28.78 -0.59 9.21
CA SER A 102 -28.32 -0.96 10.55
C SER A 102 -26.87 -1.43 10.58
N CYS A 103 -26.24 -1.71 9.43
CA CYS A 103 -24.87 -2.20 9.35
C CYS A 103 -23.90 -1.11 9.83
N PRO A 104 -23.15 -1.34 10.92
CA PRO A 104 -22.12 -0.42 11.38
C PRO A 104 -21.08 -0.20 10.28
N LYS A 105 -20.61 1.06 10.19
CA LYS A 105 -19.52 1.45 9.32
C LYS A 105 -18.39 2.01 10.17
N LEU A 106 -17.18 1.51 9.93
CA LEU A 106 -15.95 2.05 10.52
C LEU A 106 -14.96 2.42 9.41
N ILE A 107 -14.26 3.53 9.60
CA ILE A 107 -13.31 4.08 8.67
C ILE A 107 -11.89 3.95 9.24
N PHE A 108 -10.96 3.42 8.44
CA PHE A 108 -9.55 3.26 8.82
C PHE A 108 -8.62 3.91 7.78
N PRO A 109 -7.44 4.41 8.18
CA PRO A 109 -6.53 5.10 7.27
C PRO A 109 -5.81 4.11 6.33
N SER A 110 -5.40 4.61 5.17
CA SER A 110 -4.39 3.94 4.36
C SER A 110 -2.99 4.19 4.92
N PHE A 111 -2.17 3.14 4.97
CA PHE A 111 -0.78 3.22 5.39
C PHE A 111 0.07 3.73 4.23
N LEU A 112 0.29 5.03 4.13
CA LEU A 112 0.97 5.69 3.00
C LEU A 112 2.10 6.62 3.46
N MET A 113 3.22 6.59 2.74
CA MET A 113 4.34 7.52 2.95
C MET A 113 5.09 7.78 1.65
N THR A 114 4.83 8.91 1.03
CA THR A 114 5.45 9.28 -0.27
C THR A 114 6.81 9.94 -0.12
N CYS A 115 7.17 10.45 1.06
CA CYS A 115 8.37 11.27 1.23
C CYS A 115 9.69 10.53 1.00
N MET A 116 9.69 9.19 1.10
CA MET A 116 10.88 8.35 0.90
C MET A 116 11.22 8.14 -0.58
N TRP A 117 10.29 8.43 -1.49
CA TRP A 117 10.48 8.30 -2.94
C TRP A 117 10.10 9.61 -3.68
N PRO A 118 10.86 10.71 -3.48
CA PRO A 118 10.52 12.02 -4.05
C PRO A 118 10.56 12.06 -5.59
N PHE A 119 11.15 11.04 -6.22
CA PHE A 119 11.23 10.89 -7.68
C PHE A 119 10.27 9.87 -8.26
N ALA A 120 9.46 9.21 -7.41
CA ALA A 120 8.39 8.35 -7.88
C ALA A 120 7.47 9.09 -8.85
N SER A 121 7.02 8.37 -9.86
CA SER A 121 6.06 8.82 -10.88
C SER A 121 5.22 7.64 -11.33
N THR A 122 4.10 7.92 -11.98
CA THR A 122 3.25 6.87 -12.55
C THR A 122 3.78 6.45 -13.92
N GLY A 123 4.09 5.17 -14.06
CA GLY A 123 4.35 4.55 -15.35
C GLY A 123 5.72 4.88 -15.95
N ASP A 124 6.40 3.84 -16.42
CA ASP A 124 7.52 3.94 -17.34
C ASP A 124 7.03 3.33 -18.66
N PRO A 125 7.12 4.01 -19.81
CA PRO A 125 6.60 3.49 -21.08
C PRO A 125 7.28 2.19 -21.51
N ARG A 126 8.49 1.92 -21.00
CA ARG A 126 9.22 0.66 -21.23
C ARG A 126 8.61 -0.49 -20.43
N ASN A 127 8.00 -0.20 -19.27
CA ASN A 127 7.40 -1.19 -18.38
C ASN A 127 6.13 -1.77 -19.00
N LYS A 128 6.18 -3.08 -19.33
CA LYS A 128 5.06 -3.82 -19.91
C LYS A 128 4.73 -5.03 -19.04
N PRO A 129 3.44 -5.30 -18.77
CA PRO A 129 3.00 -6.57 -18.17
C PRO A 129 3.47 -7.77 -18.99
N GLU A 130 3.90 -8.83 -18.32
CA GLU A 130 4.26 -10.11 -18.93
C GLU A 130 3.96 -11.28 -17.96
N PRO A 131 3.94 -12.54 -18.43
CA PRO A 131 3.71 -13.69 -17.54
C PRO A 131 4.71 -13.71 -16.36
N GLY A 132 4.18 -13.85 -15.14
CA GLY A 132 4.97 -13.76 -13.90
C GLY A 132 5.20 -12.34 -13.38
N TYR A 133 4.96 -11.31 -14.21
CA TYR A 133 5.16 -9.90 -13.89
C TYR A 133 3.96 -9.08 -14.37
N VAL A 134 2.79 -9.26 -13.73
CA VAL A 134 1.51 -8.65 -14.17
C VAL A 134 1.50 -7.13 -14.13
N TRP A 135 2.38 -6.51 -13.33
CA TRP A 135 2.60 -5.06 -13.28
C TRP A 135 3.88 -4.63 -14.03
N GLY A 136 4.49 -5.54 -14.79
CA GLY A 136 5.80 -5.41 -15.41
C GLY A 136 6.95 -5.58 -14.43
N ARG A 137 8.19 -5.64 -14.96
CA ARG A 137 9.41 -5.88 -14.16
C ARG A 137 9.89 -4.68 -13.35
N TYR A 138 9.48 -3.48 -13.76
CA TYR A 138 9.79 -2.22 -13.10
C TYR A 138 8.52 -1.38 -12.91
N PRO A 139 7.61 -1.81 -12.02
CA PRO A 139 6.31 -1.17 -11.85
C PRO A 139 6.40 0.25 -11.24
N TYR A 140 7.46 0.53 -10.50
CA TYR A 140 7.71 1.82 -9.88
C TYR A 140 8.59 2.69 -10.79
N ALA A 141 8.01 3.71 -11.42
CA ALA A 141 8.73 4.58 -12.32
C ALA A 141 9.45 5.70 -11.56
N ASN A 142 10.62 6.10 -12.06
CA ASN A 142 11.42 7.17 -11.49
C ASN A 142 11.64 8.28 -12.52
N LYS A 143 11.07 9.47 -12.25
CA LYS A 143 11.08 10.60 -13.20
C LYS A 143 12.48 11.15 -13.50
N VAL A 144 13.45 10.97 -12.61
CA VAL A 144 14.84 11.39 -12.87
C VAL A 144 15.50 10.36 -13.78
N ALA A 145 15.38 9.08 -13.45
CA ALA A 145 15.96 8.01 -14.25
C ALA A 145 15.34 7.93 -15.66
N MET A 146 14.04 8.15 -15.82
CA MET A 146 13.42 8.25 -17.15
C MET A 146 14.00 9.39 -18.00
N LYS A 147 14.35 10.54 -17.40
CA LYS A 147 15.01 11.64 -18.12
C LYS A 147 16.43 11.28 -18.57
N ILE A 148 17.13 10.43 -17.81
CA ILE A 148 18.45 9.92 -18.18
C ILE A 148 18.31 8.87 -19.28
N ALA A 149 17.40 7.91 -19.14
CA ALA A 149 17.14 6.88 -20.13
C ALA A 149 16.71 7.47 -21.49
N ALA A 150 15.90 8.53 -21.49
CA ALA A 150 15.49 9.24 -22.71
C ALA A 150 16.65 9.88 -23.50
N ARG A 151 17.82 10.04 -22.88
CA ARG A 151 19.04 10.53 -23.55
C ARG A 151 19.90 9.41 -24.14
N GLY A 152 19.48 8.15 -23.98
CA GLY A 152 20.22 6.98 -24.47
C GLY A 152 21.47 6.62 -23.67
N LEU A 153 21.69 7.23 -22.50
CA LEU A 153 22.81 6.89 -21.61
C LEU A 153 22.60 5.50 -21.00
N LYS A 154 23.69 4.74 -20.81
CA LYS A 154 23.68 3.40 -20.21
C LYS A 154 24.81 3.17 -19.21
N GLY A 155 24.71 2.09 -18.42
CA GLY A 155 25.76 1.63 -17.52
C GLY A 155 26.20 2.69 -16.49
N GLU A 156 27.51 2.74 -16.23
CA GLU A 156 28.10 3.65 -15.24
C GLU A 156 27.85 5.13 -15.57
N GLU A 157 27.92 5.52 -16.85
CA GLU A 157 27.65 6.90 -17.27
C GLU A 157 26.21 7.33 -16.94
N ALA A 158 25.23 6.45 -17.15
CA ALA A 158 23.84 6.71 -16.80
C ALA A 158 23.66 6.84 -15.28
N LEU A 159 24.28 5.95 -14.50
CA LEU A 159 24.19 5.98 -13.04
C LEU A 159 24.79 7.29 -12.49
N ASP A 160 25.94 7.71 -12.99
CA ASP A 160 26.58 8.96 -12.63
C ASP A 160 25.75 10.19 -13.01
N ALA A 161 25.16 10.17 -14.21
CA ALA A 161 24.25 11.21 -14.64
C ALA A 161 22.99 11.27 -13.77
N TYR A 162 22.45 10.11 -13.37
CA TYR A 162 21.34 10.00 -12.41
C TYR A 162 21.73 10.61 -11.07
N LYS A 163 22.85 10.19 -10.46
CA LYS A 163 23.30 10.68 -9.13
C LYS A 163 23.51 12.20 -9.11
N ARG A 164 24.06 12.78 -10.18
CA ARG A 164 24.19 14.24 -10.30
C ARG A 164 22.82 14.91 -10.41
N LEU A 165 21.93 14.39 -11.25
CA LEU A 165 20.63 14.99 -11.51
C LEU A 165 19.68 14.86 -10.31
N SER A 166 19.69 13.71 -9.63
CA SER A 166 18.88 13.47 -8.43
C SER A 166 19.27 14.45 -7.32
N ARG A 167 20.58 14.59 -7.02
CA ARG A 167 21.10 15.58 -6.05
C ARG A 167 20.66 17.01 -6.38
N LYS A 168 20.74 17.42 -7.65
CA LYS A 168 20.30 18.76 -8.09
C LYS A 168 18.79 18.99 -7.87
N HIS A 169 17.98 17.92 -7.97
CA HIS A 169 16.53 17.98 -7.83
C HIS A 169 16.01 17.55 -6.46
N MET A 170 16.89 17.37 -5.45
CA MET A 170 16.45 16.98 -4.12
C MET A 170 15.48 18.01 -3.53
N PRO A 171 14.39 17.55 -2.91
CA PRO A 171 13.44 18.46 -2.29
C PRO A 171 14.01 19.00 -0.97
N ASN A 172 13.41 20.08 -0.48
CA ASN A 172 13.66 20.52 0.89
C ASN A 172 13.02 19.54 1.88
N PHE A 173 13.82 18.70 2.53
CA PHE A 173 13.33 17.65 3.45
C PHE A 173 12.49 18.20 4.61
N ARG A 174 12.77 19.41 5.11
CA ARG A 174 11.94 20.04 6.15
C ARG A 174 10.51 20.31 5.64
N LYS A 175 10.37 20.81 4.41
CA LYS A 175 9.06 21.03 3.78
C LYS A 175 8.34 19.70 3.51
N VAL A 176 9.07 18.71 2.97
CA VAL A 176 8.53 17.38 2.70
C VAL A 176 8.03 16.69 3.97
N LEU A 177 8.81 16.71 5.04
CA LEU A 177 8.45 16.13 6.33
C LEU A 177 7.24 16.83 6.96
N LYS A 178 7.16 18.16 6.84
CA LYS A 178 5.98 18.92 7.28
C LYS A 178 4.72 18.49 6.50
N LYS A 179 4.82 18.36 5.17
CA LYS A 179 3.72 17.89 4.32
C LYS A 179 3.30 16.47 4.74
N ALA A 180 4.24 15.52 4.79
CA ALA A 180 3.95 14.14 5.16
C ALA A 180 3.29 14.01 6.55
N LYS A 181 3.77 14.75 7.56
CA LYS A 181 3.16 14.76 8.90
C LYS A 181 1.72 15.29 8.87
N ASN A 182 1.50 16.37 8.12
CA ASN A 182 0.17 16.95 8.00
C ASN A 182 -0.79 15.99 7.29
N GLU A 183 -0.36 15.35 6.20
CA GLU A 183 -1.19 14.39 5.50
C GLU A 183 -1.58 13.20 6.38
N LEU A 184 -0.64 12.64 7.14
CA LEU A 184 -0.94 11.55 8.10
C LEU A 184 -1.99 11.99 9.12
N LYS A 185 -1.84 13.19 9.69
CA LYS A 185 -2.81 13.75 10.64
C LYS A 185 -4.18 14.01 10.02
N THR A 186 -4.22 14.54 8.80
CA THR A 186 -5.46 14.80 8.09
C THR A 186 -6.20 13.51 7.79
N ARG A 187 -5.49 12.45 7.35
CA ARG A 187 -6.09 11.12 7.15
C ARG A 187 -6.71 10.59 8.44
N ASP A 188 -5.94 10.55 9.54
CA ASP A 188 -6.43 10.10 10.84
C ASP A 188 -7.61 10.92 11.39
N ALA A 189 -7.74 12.20 11.02
CA ALA A 189 -8.86 13.04 11.44
C ALA A 189 -10.21 12.63 10.81
N HIS A 190 -10.18 11.87 9.70
CA HIS A 190 -11.36 11.36 9.01
C HIS A 190 -11.66 9.89 9.31
N CYS A 191 -10.88 9.26 10.19
CA CYS A 191 -10.98 7.84 10.49
C CYS A 191 -11.40 7.58 11.93
N ASP A 192 -12.17 6.51 12.13
CA ASP A 192 -12.51 5.98 13.45
C ASP A 192 -11.30 5.27 14.08
N ILE A 193 -10.49 4.60 13.24
CA ILE A 193 -9.20 4.01 13.60
C ILE A 193 -8.07 4.98 13.22
N LYS A 194 -7.03 5.11 14.04
CA LYS A 194 -5.91 6.05 13.82
C LYS A 194 -4.58 5.30 13.75
N ILE A 195 -3.61 5.80 12.99
CA ILE A 195 -2.27 5.16 12.86
C ILE A 195 -1.11 6.14 12.70
N ALA A 196 -1.37 7.43 12.50
CA ALA A 196 -0.37 8.45 12.20
C ALA A 196 0.69 8.58 13.30
N ASP A 197 0.31 8.39 14.56
CA ASP A 197 1.21 8.38 15.72
C ASP A 197 2.29 7.30 15.59
N TYR A 198 1.88 6.06 15.29
CA TYR A 198 2.77 4.92 15.13
C TYR A 198 3.69 5.12 13.92
N VAL A 199 3.12 5.50 12.77
CA VAL A 199 3.87 5.78 11.55
C VAL A 199 4.94 6.83 11.82
N TRP A 200 4.56 7.97 12.39
CA TRP A 200 5.46 9.09 12.61
C TRP A 200 6.57 8.77 13.62
N ALA A 201 6.25 8.00 14.66
CA ALA A 201 7.22 7.59 15.68
C ALA A 201 8.26 6.57 15.15
N ASN A 202 7.92 5.81 14.11
CA ASN A 202 8.69 4.63 13.69
C ASN A 202 9.27 4.69 12.28
N PHE A 203 8.77 5.52 11.36
CA PHE A 203 9.21 5.49 9.95
C PHE A 203 10.72 5.77 9.76
N ARG A 204 11.37 6.46 10.70
CA ARG A 204 12.83 6.66 10.66
C ARG A 204 13.61 5.48 11.24
N LYS A 205 13.01 4.75 12.18
CA LYS A 205 13.68 3.71 12.97
C LYS A 205 13.53 2.33 12.34
N ARG A 206 12.40 2.09 11.68
CA ARG A 206 11.98 0.79 11.15
C ARG A 206 11.63 0.93 9.68
N HIS A 207 11.96 -0.11 8.90
CA HIS A 207 11.62 -0.18 7.47
C HIS A 207 10.16 -0.58 7.29
N LEU A 208 9.21 0.30 7.61
CA LEU A 208 7.78 -0.04 7.59
C LEU A 208 7.18 -0.19 6.19
N PHE A 209 7.77 0.46 5.20
CA PHE A 209 7.24 0.62 3.85
C PHE A 209 8.14 -0.10 2.85
N LEU A 210 7.54 -0.91 1.99
CA LEU A 210 8.19 -1.59 0.86
C LEU A 210 8.18 -0.70 -0.38
N SER A 211 7.11 0.06 -0.57
CA SER A 211 6.95 1.15 -1.54
C SER A 211 6.12 2.25 -0.90
N TRP A 212 5.74 3.29 -1.65
CA TRP A 212 4.95 4.40 -1.10
C TRP A 212 3.58 3.97 -0.52
N GLY A 213 3.06 2.79 -0.87
CA GLY A 213 1.80 2.25 -0.33
C GLY A 213 1.79 0.75 0.02
N HIS A 214 2.82 -0.02 -0.32
CA HIS A 214 3.00 -1.38 0.18
C HIS A 214 3.84 -1.36 1.45
N ILE A 215 3.43 -2.15 2.44
CA ILE A 215 4.02 -2.11 3.78
C ILE A 215 4.40 -3.51 4.26
N ARG A 216 5.29 -3.55 5.25
CA ARG A 216 5.67 -4.81 5.88
C ARG A 216 4.56 -5.38 6.73
N LYS A 217 4.61 -6.68 6.97
CA LYS A 217 3.64 -7.38 7.80
C LYS A 217 3.54 -6.78 9.20
N GLU A 218 4.63 -6.29 9.80
CA GLU A 218 4.55 -5.68 11.13
C GLU A 218 3.75 -4.37 11.14
N ALA A 219 3.76 -3.62 10.04
CA ALA A 219 2.93 -2.43 9.90
C ALA A 219 1.45 -2.80 9.68
N ILE A 220 1.18 -3.88 8.93
CA ILE A 220 -0.17 -4.43 8.78
C ILE A 220 -0.69 -4.91 10.13
N GLY A 221 0.14 -5.61 10.91
CA GLY A 221 -0.21 -6.12 12.24
C GLY A 221 -0.68 -5.02 13.17
N VAL A 222 0.05 -3.91 13.27
CA VAL A 222 -0.36 -2.79 14.14
C VAL A 222 -1.70 -2.18 13.69
N LEU A 223 -1.94 -2.07 12.38
CA LEU A 223 -3.23 -1.60 11.89
C LEU A 223 -4.35 -2.62 12.17
N ALA A 224 -4.08 -3.91 11.99
CA ALA A 224 -5.03 -4.99 12.24
C ALA A 224 -5.40 -5.09 13.72
N GLU A 225 -4.44 -4.97 14.65
CA GLU A 225 -4.71 -4.92 16.09
C GLU A 225 -5.59 -3.72 16.46
N ARG A 226 -5.30 -2.53 15.92
CA ARG A 226 -6.14 -1.34 16.17
C ARG A 226 -7.54 -1.47 15.58
N ILE A 227 -7.69 -2.16 14.45
CA ILE A 227 -9.01 -2.47 13.88
C ILE A 227 -9.71 -3.50 14.76
N HIS A 228 -9.04 -4.58 15.15
CA HIS A 228 -9.55 -5.63 16.04
C HIS A 228 -10.17 -5.04 17.31
N ASP A 229 -9.45 -4.13 17.98
CA ASP A 229 -9.91 -3.46 19.19
C ASP A 229 -11.23 -2.71 19.01
N VAL A 230 -11.46 -2.12 17.83
CA VAL A 230 -12.65 -1.32 17.53
C VAL A 230 -13.80 -2.19 17.02
N ILE A 231 -13.51 -3.28 16.31
CA ILE A 231 -14.55 -4.17 15.76
C ILE A 231 -15.07 -5.20 16.78
N GLN A 232 -14.32 -5.47 17.85
CA GLN A 232 -14.66 -6.50 18.85
C GLN A 232 -16.13 -6.41 19.35
N PRO A 233 -16.69 -5.23 19.67
CA PRO A 233 -18.08 -5.12 20.11
C PRO A 233 -19.11 -5.46 19.03
N HIS A 234 -18.72 -5.43 17.75
CA HIS A 234 -19.59 -5.69 16.61
C HIS A 234 -19.58 -7.15 16.17
N LEU A 235 -18.44 -7.84 16.32
CA LEU A 235 -18.27 -9.22 15.85
C LEU A 235 -18.34 -10.25 16.97
N GLY A 236 -18.21 -9.83 18.23
CA GLY A 236 -18.25 -10.74 19.38
C GLY A 236 -17.02 -11.64 19.47
N GLY A 237 -17.17 -12.75 20.20
CA GLY A 237 -16.07 -13.63 20.59
C GLY A 237 -15.31 -13.13 21.82
N GLU A 238 -14.45 -13.99 22.37
CA GLU A 238 -13.61 -13.63 23.52
C GLU A 238 -12.44 -12.75 23.06
N PRO A 239 -12.28 -11.51 23.59
CA PRO A 239 -11.29 -10.56 23.09
C PRO A 239 -9.86 -11.09 23.07
N GLU A 240 -9.45 -11.80 24.12
CA GLU A 240 -8.10 -12.34 24.23
C GLU A 240 -7.87 -13.49 23.24
N THR A 241 -8.85 -14.38 23.09
CA THR A 241 -8.79 -15.51 22.14
C THR A 241 -8.68 -15.03 20.70
N THR A 242 -9.56 -14.10 20.30
CA THR A 242 -9.58 -13.55 18.94
C THR A 242 -8.30 -12.77 18.63
N ARG A 243 -7.75 -12.04 19.61
CA ARG A 243 -6.43 -11.39 19.49
C ARG A 243 -5.30 -12.40 19.32
N GLN A 244 -5.28 -13.48 20.09
CA GLN A 244 -4.25 -14.53 19.95
C GLN A 244 -4.29 -15.19 18.58
N GLN A 245 -5.48 -15.43 18.04
CA GLN A 245 -5.67 -15.97 16.69
C GLN A 245 -5.16 -14.99 15.62
N LEU A 246 -5.44 -13.69 15.77
CA LEU A 246 -4.90 -12.63 14.91
C LEU A 246 -3.37 -12.65 14.91
N LEU A 247 -2.75 -12.66 16.10
CA LEU A 247 -1.29 -12.64 16.25
C LEU A 247 -0.64 -13.92 15.71
N ALA A 248 -1.29 -15.08 15.87
CA ALA A 248 -0.83 -16.33 15.29
C ALA A 248 -0.85 -16.27 13.75
N ALA A 249 -1.90 -15.72 13.15
CA ALA A 249 -1.98 -15.51 11.70
C ALA A 249 -0.93 -14.51 11.21
N LEU A 250 -0.72 -13.41 11.95
CA LEU A 250 0.32 -12.42 11.65
C LEU A 250 1.73 -13.02 11.65
N ALA A 251 2.01 -13.95 12.56
CA ALA A 251 3.31 -14.63 12.61
C ALA A 251 3.62 -15.39 11.31
N GLN A 252 2.60 -16.00 10.69
CA GLN A 252 2.69 -16.76 9.44
C GLN A 252 2.57 -15.91 8.17
N MET A 253 2.15 -14.65 8.31
CA MET A 253 1.96 -13.74 7.18
C MET A 253 3.29 -13.32 6.55
N SER A 254 3.27 -13.13 5.23
CA SER A 254 4.35 -12.49 4.46
C SER A 254 4.14 -10.98 4.36
N ASP A 255 5.22 -10.26 4.05
CA ASP A 255 5.14 -8.86 3.63
C ASP A 255 4.20 -8.67 2.43
N MET A 256 3.66 -7.46 2.24
CA MET A 256 2.67 -7.21 1.20
C MET A 256 3.16 -7.45 -0.23
N ASP A 257 4.46 -7.33 -0.44
CA ASP A 257 5.06 -7.34 -1.76
C ASP A 257 6.38 -8.12 -1.70
N THR A 258 6.72 -8.79 -2.81
CA THR A 258 8.04 -9.40 -3.00
C THR A 258 9.09 -8.36 -3.36
N MET A 259 8.70 -7.12 -3.67
CA MET A 259 9.60 -6.02 -3.98
C MET A 259 9.74 -5.01 -2.82
N GLU A 260 10.95 -4.48 -2.65
CA GLU A 260 11.30 -3.31 -1.86
C GLU A 260 11.83 -2.23 -2.83
N GLU A 261 11.07 -1.15 -3.04
CA GLU A 261 11.48 -0.02 -3.88
C GLU A 261 12.72 0.65 -3.28
N PRO A 262 13.88 0.64 -3.95
CA PRO A 262 15.11 1.17 -3.36
C PRO A 262 15.01 2.66 -3.04
N ILE A 263 15.46 3.03 -1.86
CA ILE A 263 15.48 4.42 -1.38
C ILE A 263 16.83 5.04 -1.77
N ASP A 264 16.79 6.20 -2.44
CA ASP A 264 18.00 6.94 -2.80
C ASP A 264 18.81 7.28 -1.53
N PRO A 265 20.13 6.98 -1.47
CA PRO A 265 20.94 7.20 -0.26
C PRO A 265 20.90 8.65 0.25
N VAL A 266 20.79 9.64 -0.65
CA VAL A 266 20.69 11.06 -0.25
C VAL A 266 19.33 11.35 0.40
N VAL A 267 18.27 10.66 -0.04
CA VAL A 267 16.95 10.74 0.58
C VAL A 267 16.95 10.06 1.95
N ALA A 268 17.56 8.87 2.06
CA ALA A 268 17.69 8.16 3.31
C ALA A 268 18.42 8.99 4.38
N ASP A 269 19.56 9.59 4.02
CA ASP A 269 20.33 10.48 4.90
C ASP A 269 19.53 11.75 5.25
N GLY A 270 18.98 12.44 4.25
CA GLY A 270 18.21 13.67 4.45
C GLY A 270 16.94 13.51 5.29
N LEU A 271 16.34 12.32 5.30
CA LEU A 271 15.20 11.98 6.17
C LEU A 271 15.63 11.39 7.52
N GLY A 272 16.89 10.96 7.66
CA GLY A 272 17.44 10.32 8.84
C GLY A 272 16.96 8.88 9.05
N LEU A 273 16.82 8.10 7.98
CA LEU A 273 16.36 6.71 8.01
C LEU A 273 17.45 5.77 8.55
N LYS A 274 17.25 5.23 9.75
CA LYS A 274 18.24 4.40 10.47
C LYS A 274 18.36 2.98 9.93
N PHE A 275 17.34 2.48 9.25
CA PHE A 275 17.35 1.15 8.65
C PHE A 275 18.03 1.11 7.27
N CYS A 276 18.32 2.27 6.68
CA CYS A 276 18.89 2.38 5.34
C CYS A 276 20.37 2.75 5.45
N GLN A 277 21.22 1.73 5.61
CA GLN A 277 22.67 1.87 5.62
C GLN A 277 23.23 1.87 4.18
N PRO A 278 24.46 2.36 3.93
CA PRO A 278 25.02 2.46 2.58
C PRO A 278 25.05 1.15 1.78
N ASP A 279 25.18 0.01 2.45
CA ASP A 279 25.22 -1.33 1.89
C ASP A 279 23.86 -2.05 1.93
N LYS A 280 22.78 -1.36 2.33
CA LYS A 280 21.43 -1.93 2.37
C LYS A 280 21.07 -2.47 0.99
N ARG A 281 20.78 -3.77 0.96
CA ARG A 281 20.23 -4.46 -0.19
C ARG A 281 18.71 -4.54 -0.08
N PHE A 282 18.03 -4.23 -1.16
CA PHE A 282 16.58 -4.25 -1.30
C PHE A 282 16.18 -5.51 -2.05
N ARG A 283 15.13 -6.17 -1.57
CA ARG A 283 14.55 -7.33 -2.26
C ARG A 283 13.86 -6.85 -3.54
N TRP A 284 14.07 -7.54 -4.65
CA TRP A 284 13.37 -7.26 -5.90
C TRP A 284 13.00 -8.58 -6.57
N TYR A 285 11.79 -9.07 -6.31
CA TYR A 285 11.40 -10.45 -6.62
C TYR A 285 12.37 -11.45 -5.94
N GLU A 286 13.01 -12.32 -6.71
CA GLU A 286 14.01 -13.29 -6.24
C GLU A 286 15.41 -12.67 -6.09
N GLN A 287 15.56 -11.39 -6.45
CA GLN A 287 16.83 -10.68 -6.44
C GLN A 287 17.02 -9.88 -5.14
N SER A 288 18.28 -9.52 -4.89
CA SER A 288 18.67 -8.65 -3.77
C SER A 288 19.75 -7.70 -4.26
N TRP A 289 19.45 -6.40 -4.32
CA TRP A 289 20.34 -5.40 -4.92
C TRP A 289 20.57 -4.19 -4.03
N THR A 290 21.76 -3.61 -4.08
CA THR A 290 21.97 -2.24 -3.59
C THR A 290 21.20 -1.24 -4.45
N PHE A 291 21.09 -0.01 -3.96
CA PHE A 291 20.48 1.08 -4.74
C PHE A 291 21.17 1.25 -6.12
N ASP A 292 22.49 1.26 -6.16
CA ASP A 292 23.26 1.45 -7.40
C ASP A 292 23.07 0.29 -8.38
N GLU A 293 23.08 -0.95 -7.88
CA GLU A 293 22.83 -2.15 -8.67
C GLU A 293 21.42 -2.16 -9.28
N TYR A 294 20.40 -1.77 -8.51
CA TYR A 294 19.03 -1.64 -9.02
C TYR A 294 18.94 -0.51 -10.04
N MET A 295 19.47 0.68 -9.73
CA MET A 295 19.32 1.85 -10.57
C MET A 295 20.02 1.67 -11.92
N THR A 296 21.17 1.00 -11.94
CA THR A 296 21.88 0.65 -13.18
C THR A 296 21.00 -0.22 -14.07
N ARG A 297 20.39 -1.27 -13.51
CA ARG A 297 19.48 -2.15 -14.24
C ARG A 297 18.22 -1.44 -14.71
N TYR A 298 17.62 -0.59 -13.88
CA TYR A 298 16.44 0.19 -14.25
C TYR A 298 16.72 1.20 -15.38
N LEU A 299 17.89 1.85 -15.34
CA LEU A 299 18.33 2.79 -16.38
C LEU A 299 18.52 2.07 -17.72
N ASP A 300 19.22 0.93 -17.70
CA ASP A 300 19.44 0.08 -18.89
C ASP A 300 18.18 -0.67 -19.34
N TYR A 301 17.15 -0.69 -18.48
CA TYR A 301 15.97 -1.55 -18.59
C TYR A 301 16.35 -3.03 -18.74
N ASP A 302 17.27 -3.49 -17.90
CA ASP A 302 17.76 -4.86 -17.90
C ASP A 302 16.75 -5.81 -17.25
N THR A 303 16.27 -6.76 -18.03
CA THR A 303 15.28 -7.77 -17.64
C THR A 303 15.87 -9.18 -17.57
N ARG A 304 17.19 -9.32 -17.68
CA ARG A 304 17.90 -10.61 -17.69
C ARG A 304 18.32 -11.00 -16.28
N TRP A 305 17.35 -11.34 -15.45
CA TRP A 305 17.50 -11.81 -14.07
C TRP A 305 16.27 -12.64 -13.68
#